data_AF-A0A1F8N604-F1
#
_entry.id   AF-A0A1F8N604-F1
#
_cell.length_a   1.000
_cell.length_b   1.000
_cell.length_c   1.000
_cell.angle_alpha   90.00
_cell.angle_beta   90.00
_cell.angle_gamma   90.00
#
_symmetry.space_group_name_H-M   'P 1'
#
loop_
_entity.id
_entity.type
_entity.pdbx_description
1 polymer ?
#
loop_
_entity_poly.entity_id
_entity_poly.type
_entity_poly.pdbx_seq_one_letter_code
_entity_poly.pdbx_strand_id
1 'polypeptide(L)'
;MVIYPQLSAEERLGLLEPPRGPVSMVLDTDTYNEIDDQFALVYALLSANLRVEAVYAAPFHNARSSGPADGMEKSYQEILRILDRLGRPHEGLVYRGSEVYLPAADKPVPSPAANDLIEKAMARDGGPLYVVAIGAITNVASAILLEPCIIQRIVVVWLGGQPYYWPTASEFNLRQDVAAVRLVFDSGVPLVHIPCKNVAEHLRTTLPEMHRYVHGQGAIGDYLYETFRSHHDDHYAYSKVIWDISTIAYLNNPAWV
;
A
#
# COMPACT_ATOMS: atom_id res chain seq x y z
N MET A 1 15.85 23.10 0.11
CA MET A 1 15.70 22.36 -1.16
C MET A 1 16.38 21.02 -0.96
N VAL A 2 15.61 19.93 -0.90
CA VAL A 2 16.15 18.58 -0.77
C VAL A 2 16.79 18.20 -2.10
N ILE A 3 17.99 17.61 -2.06
CA ILE A 3 18.70 17.15 -3.26
C ILE A 3 18.57 15.63 -3.31
N TYR A 4 17.87 15.13 -4.32
CA TYR A 4 17.73 13.70 -4.55
C TYR A 4 18.90 13.17 -5.39
N PRO A 5 19.44 11.98 -5.06
CA PRO A 5 20.37 11.28 -5.94
C PRO A 5 19.82 11.16 -7.36
N GLN A 6 20.66 11.32 -8.36
CA GLN A 6 20.26 11.10 -9.75
C GLN A 6 20.58 9.66 -10.14
N LEU A 7 19.54 8.86 -10.31
CA LEU A 7 19.66 7.56 -10.96
C LEU A 7 19.77 7.77 -12.47
N SER A 8 20.75 7.12 -13.09
CA SER A 8 20.78 7.00 -14.55
C SER A 8 19.54 6.26 -15.06
N ALA A 9 19.21 6.45 -16.33
CA ALA A 9 18.09 5.74 -16.94
C ALA A 9 18.27 4.21 -16.88
N GLU A 10 19.52 3.73 -17.03
CA GLU A 10 19.85 2.31 -16.95
C GLU A 10 19.63 1.75 -15.54
N GLU A 11 20.11 2.44 -14.51
CA GLU A 11 19.89 2.04 -13.11
C GLU A 11 18.39 2.02 -12.77
N ARG A 12 17.65 3.06 -13.19
CA ARG A 12 16.20 3.14 -12.95
C ARG A 12 15.45 2.03 -13.68
N LEU A 13 15.79 1.74 -14.93
CA LEU A 13 15.19 0.63 -15.69
C LEU A 13 15.51 -0.71 -15.05
N GLY A 14 16.76 -0.92 -14.62
CA GLY A 14 17.16 -2.14 -13.91
C GLY A 14 16.39 -2.37 -12.60
N LEU A 15 16.09 -1.29 -11.86
CA LEU A 15 15.23 -1.36 -10.66
C LEU A 15 13.76 -1.61 -11.00
N LEU A 16 13.29 -1.16 -12.16
CA LEU A 16 11.90 -1.33 -12.63
C LEU A 16 11.66 -2.65 -13.38
N GLU A 17 12.70 -3.45 -13.63
CA GLU A 17 12.52 -4.81 -14.13
C GLU A 17 11.62 -5.59 -13.15
N PRO A 18 10.57 -6.25 -13.63
CA PRO A 18 9.68 -6.99 -12.75
C PRO A 18 10.43 -8.08 -11.97
N PRO A 19 10.05 -8.33 -10.70
CA PRO A 19 10.74 -9.31 -9.87
C PRO A 19 10.63 -10.73 -10.47
N ARG A 20 11.75 -11.45 -10.50
CA ARG A 20 11.85 -12.82 -11.08
C ARG A 20 11.91 -13.93 -10.04
N GLY A 21 11.75 -13.59 -8.76
CA GLY A 21 11.84 -14.51 -7.63
C GLY A 21 11.21 -13.91 -6.37
N PRO A 22 11.50 -14.47 -5.18
CA PRO A 22 10.93 -13.98 -3.94
C PRO A 22 11.18 -12.49 -3.73
N VAL A 23 10.12 -11.77 -3.37
CA VAL A 23 10.12 -10.31 -3.26
C VAL A 23 10.14 -9.88 -1.81
N SER A 24 11.20 -9.20 -1.39
CA SER A 24 11.22 -8.45 -0.13
C SER A 24 10.37 -7.19 -0.27
N MET A 25 9.38 -7.03 0.59
CA MET A 25 8.46 -5.90 0.50
C MET A 25 7.98 -5.39 1.87
N VAL A 26 7.58 -4.13 1.92
CA VAL A 26 6.84 -3.52 3.03
C VAL A 26 5.51 -2.95 2.52
N LEU A 27 4.44 -3.07 3.32
CA LEU A 27 3.09 -2.64 2.94
C LEU A 27 2.71 -1.37 3.72
N ASP A 28 2.46 -0.27 3.03
CA ASP A 28 1.91 0.97 3.58
C ASP A 28 0.42 1.07 3.25
N THR A 29 -0.44 0.88 4.25
CA THR A 29 -1.88 0.63 4.08
C THR A 29 -2.71 1.36 5.12
N ASP A 30 -3.85 1.90 4.69
CA ASP A 30 -4.86 2.50 5.54
C ASP A 30 -6.00 1.51 5.83
N THR A 31 -5.65 0.36 6.43
CA THR A 31 -6.51 -0.84 6.51
C THR A 31 -7.92 -0.67 7.08
N TYR A 32 -8.23 0.44 7.76
CA TYR A 32 -9.58 0.74 8.24
C TYR A 32 -10.37 1.71 7.34
N ASN A 33 -9.81 2.16 6.22
CA ASN A 33 -10.41 3.12 5.29
C ASN A 33 -11.62 2.55 4.57
N GLU A 34 -11.47 1.42 3.87
CA GLU A 34 -12.56 0.67 3.25
C GLU A 34 -12.48 -0.82 3.64
N ILE A 35 -12.70 -1.75 2.69
CA ILE A 35 -12.62 -3.20 2.89
C ILE A 35 -11.47 -3.82 2.08
N ASP A 36 -10.88 -3.08 1.15
CA ASP A 36 -10.00 -3.62 0.11
C ASP A 36 -8.59 -3.89 0.66
N ASP A 37 -8.13 -3.06 1.59
CA ASP A 37 -6.87 -3.20 2.28
C ASP A 37 -6.75 -4.52 3.06
N GLN A 38 -7.84 -4.96 3.70
CA GLN A 38 -7.85 -6.23 4.44
C GLN A 38 -7.54 -7.39 3.49
N PHE A 39 -8.09 -7.35 2.27
CA PHE A 39 -7.79 -8.34 1.24
C PHE A 39 -6.34 -8.25 0.79
N ALA A 40 -5.81 -7.05 0.54
CA ALA A 40 -4.44 -6.87 0.10
C ALA A 40 -3.43 -7.35 1.17
N LEU A 41 -3.64 -7.01 2.44
CA LEU A 41 -2.78 -7.47 3.54
C LEU A 41 -2.80 -8.99 3.69
N VAL A 42 -3.99 -9.61 3.69
CA VAL A 42 -4.10 -11.07 3.80
C VAL A 42 -3.47 -11.75 2.59
N TYR A 43 -3.73 -11.23 1.38
CA TYR A 43 -3.13 -11.74 0.16
C TYR A 43 -1.60 -11.65 0.21
N ALA A 44 -1.04 -10.53 0.66
CA ALA A 44 0.39 -10.34 0.78
C ALA A 44 1.02 -11.34 1.77
N LEU A 45 0.42 -11.48 2.96
CA LEU A 45 0.93 -12.36 4.02
C LEU A 45 0.86 -13.85 3.67
N LEU A 46 -0.11 -14.26 2.86
CA LEU A 46 -0.30 -15.66 2.42
C LEU A 46 0.41 -15.99 1.10
N SER A 47 0.95 -14.99 0.39
CA SER A 47 1.67 -15.19 -0.86
C SER A 47 3.05 -15.82 -0.63
N ALA A 48 3.28 -17.01 -1.18
CA ALA A 48 4.56 -17.71 -1.03
C ALA A 48 5.75 -16.99 -1.70
N ASN A 49 5.48 -16.13 -2.70
CA ASN A 49 6.51 -15.35 -3.38
C ASN A 49 6.89 -14.06 -2.62
N LEU A 50 6.11 -13.64 -1.62
CA LEU A 50 6.32 -12.36 -0.94
C LEU A 50 6.88 -12.58 0.46
N ARG A 51 7.95 -11.85 0.76
CA ARG A 51 8.48 -11.69 2.11
C ARG A 51 8.07 -10.31 2.61
N VAL A 52 6.95 -10.26 3.33
CA VAL A 52 6.48 -9.05 4.01
C VAL A 52 7.38 -8.78 5.21
N GLU A 53 8.22 -7.74 5.11
CA GLU A 53 9.20 -7.36 6.14
C GLU A 53 8.62 -6.38 7.17
N ALA A 54 7.60 -5.60 6.79
CA ALA A 54 6.83 -4.73 7.68
C ALA A 54 5.48 -4.34 7.06
N VAL A 55 4.56 -3.91 7.92
CA VAL A 55 3.27 -3.31 7.58
C VAL A 55 3.17 -1.97 8.33
N TYR A 56 2.87 -0.91 7.59
CA TYR A 56 2.80 0.47 8.05
C TYR A 56 1.35 0.93 7.98
N ALA A 57 0.85 1.47 9.10
CA ALA A 57 -0.47 2.08 9.13
C ALA A 57 -0.39 3.48 8.50
N ALA A 58 -0.97 3.66 7.32
CA ALA A 58 -1.05 4.96 6.65
C ALA A 58 -2.19 5.82 7.24
N PRO A 59 -2.02 7.15 7.33
CA PRO A 59 -3.10 8.05 7.73
C PRO A 59 -4.17 8.15 6.64
N PHE A 60 -5.43 8.26 7.08
CA PHE A 60 -6.54 8.55 6.17
C PHE A 60 -7.63 9.38 6.86
N HIS A 61 -8.42 10.09 6.06
CA HIS A 61 -9.53 10.88 6.57
C HIS A 61 -10.77 10.76 5.69
N ASN A 62 -11.84 10.23 6.29
CA ASN A 62 -13.17 10.13 5.69
C ASN A 62 -14.22 10.05 6.82
N ALA A 63 -15.46 9.67 6.51
CA ALA A 63 -16.53 9.55 7.51
C ALA A 63 -16.27 8.52 8.64
N ARG A 64 -15.29 7.62 8.47
CA ARG A 64 -14.90 6.59 9.44
C ARG A 64 -13.80 7.06 10.39
N SER A 65 -13.22 8.25 10.21
CA SER A 65 -12.21 8.81 11.11
C SER A 65 -12.41 10.29 11.43
N SER A 66 -11.94 10.73 12.60
CA SER A 66 -12.00 12.15 13.01
C SER A 66 -10.87 13.00 12.42
N GLY A 67 -9.87 12.36 11.79
CA GLY A 67 -8.70 12.99 11.19
C GLY A 67 -7.63 11.96 10.80
N PRO A 68 -6.51 12.39 10.20
CA PRO A 68 -5.44 11.50 9.76
C PRO A 68 -4.85 10.63 10.89
N ALA A 69 -4.65 11.20 12.08
CA ALA A 69 -4.15 10.48 13.25
C ALA A 69 -5.09 9.34 13.71
N ASP A 70 -6.40 9.63 13.79
CA ASP A 70 -7.40 8.63 14.15
C ASP A 70 -7.55 7.56 13.07
N GLY A 71 -7.45 7.95 11.79
CA GLY A 71 -7.40 7.00 10.67
C GLY A 71 -6.19 6.07 10.78
N MET A 72 -4.99 6.62 10.98
CA MET A 72 -3.77 5.84 11.17
C MET A 72 -3.91 4.86 12.35
N GLU A 73 -4.38 5.30 13.51
CA GLU A 73 -4.52 4.43 14.67
C GLU A 73 -5.54 3.31 14.42
N LYS A 74 -6.67 3.62 13.77
CA LYS A 74 -7.66 2.60 13.40
C LYS A 74 -7.10 1.56 12.44
N SER A 75 -6.32 1.98 11.45
CA SER A 75 -5.62 1.08 10.53
C SER A 75 -4.61 0.22 11.27
N TYR A 76 -3.81 0.80 12.17
CA TYR A 76 -2.89 0.05 13.03
C TYR A 76 -3.61 -1.06 13.82
N GLN A 77 -4.72 -0.73 14.48
CA GLN A 77 -5.51 -1.71 15.23
C GLN A 77 -6.19 -2.76 14.33
N GLU A 78 -6.56 -2.41 13.10
CA GLU A 78 -7.09 -3.36 12.11
C GLU A 78 -6.02 -4.36 11.64
N ILE A 79 -4.80 -3.89 11.36
CA ILE A 79 -3.68 -4.76 10.99
C ILE A 79 -3.42 -5.79 12.09
N LEU A 80 -3.40 -5.36 13.36
CA LEU A 80 -3.24 -6.28 14.50
C LEU A 80 -4.35 -7.34 14.55
N ARG A 81 -5.61 -6.92 14.38
CA ARG A 81 -6.76 -7.84 14.35
C ARG A 81 -6.69 -8.88 13.24
N ILE A 82 -6.09 -8.54 12.10
CA ILE A 82 -5.86 -9.48 10.99
C ILE A 82 -4.74 -10.46 11.33
N LEU A 83 -3.62 -9.97 11.86
CA LEU A 83 -2.50 -10.82 12.27
C LEU A 83 -2.90 -11.82 13.36
N ASP A 84 -3.69 -11.39 14.34
CA ASP A 84 -4.24 -12.26 15.38
C ASP A 84 -5.08 -13.40 14.80
N ARG A 85 -5.93 -13.10 13.81
CA ARG A 85 -6.74 -14.12 13.10
C ARG A 85 -5.91 -15.07 12.26
N LEU A 86 -4.76 -14.62 11.78
CA LEU A 86 -3.76 -15.44 11.09
C LEU A 86 -2.82 -16.19 12.05
N GLY A 87 -2.93 -15.96 13.36
CA GLY A 87 -2.01 -16.51 14.36
C GLY A 87 -0.56 -16.04 14.18
N ARG A 88 -0.37 -14.83 13.64
CA ARG A 88 0.96 -14.25 13.37
C ARG A 88 1.32 -13.22 14.45
N PRO A 89 2.56 -13.27 14.98
CA PRO A 89 3.03 -12.21 15.89
C PRO A 89 3.15 -10.88 15.13
N HIS A 90 2.81 -9.79 15.82
CA HIS A 90 2.89 -8.44 15.27
C HIS A 90 4.17 -7.67 15.67
N GLU A 91 4.89 -8.15 16.69
CA GLU A 91 6.12 -7.50 17.19
C GLU A 91 7.20 -7.47 16.12
N GLY A 92 7.76 -6.28 15.87
CA GLY A 92 8.75 -6.04 14.81
C GLY A 92 8.20 -6.13 13.38
N LEU A 93 6.88 -6.26 13.21
CA LEU A 93 6.23 -6.32 11.90
C LEU A 93 5.34 -5.11 11.63
N VAL A 94 4.64 -4.57 12.63
CA VAL A 94 3.63 -3.51 12.44
C VAL A 94 4.07 -2.20 13.07
N TYR A 95 4.00 -1.12 12.30
CA TYR A 95 4.44 0.21 12.74
C TYR A 95 3.36 1.25 12.50
N ARG A 96 3.22 2.19 13.45
CA ARG A 96 2.39 3.37 13.30
C ARG A 96 3.01 4.32 12.27
N GLY A 97 2.17 4.87 11.41
CA GLY A 97 2.57 5.90 10.46
C GLY A 97 2.44 7.32 11.01
N SER A 98 2.54 8.27 10.09
CA SER A 98 2.40 9.70 10.35
C SER A 98 0.99 10.03 10.85
N GLU A 99 0.90 10.88 11.88
CA GLU A 99 -0.37 11.33 12.45
C GLU A 99 -1.02 12.48 11.65
N VAL A 100 -0.27 13.07 10.73
CA VAL A 100 -0.71 14.17 9.85
C VAL A 100 -0.18 13.93 8.44
N TYR A 101 -0.86 14.52 7.46
CA TYR A 101 -0.35 14.60 6.08
C TYR A 101 0.85 15.54 5.97
N LEU A 102 1.57 15.43 4.86
CA LEU A 102 2.75 16.24 4.59
C LEU A 102 2.38 17.74 4.51
N PRO A 103 2.87 18.60 5.42
CA PRO A 103 2.48 20.01 5.43
C PRO A 103 2.96 20.80 4.21
N ALA A 104 4.08 20.36 3.62
CA ALA A 104 4.67 20.86 2.39
C ALA A 104 5.59 19.79 1.80
N ALA A 105 5.87 19.87 0.49
CA ALA A 105 6.69 18.90 -0.22
C ALA A 105 8.18 18.83 0.23
N ASP A 106 8.62 19.69 1.14
CA ASP A 106 9.97 19.69 1.72
C ASP A 106 9.99 19.54 3.25
N LYS A 107 8.83 19.21 3.85
CA LYS A 107 8.67 19.07 5.30
C LYS A 107 8.25 17.64 5.65
N PRO A 108 9.19 16.75 6.00
CA PRO A 108 8.84 15.37 6.39
C PRO A 108 7.99 15.34 7.64
N VAL A 109 7.19 14.28 7.78
CA VAL A 109 6.49 13.92 9.01
C VAL A 109 7.10 12.63 9.56
N PRO A 110 8.09 12.72 10.46
CA PRO A 110 8.71 11.54 11.05
C PRO A 110 7.68 10.64 11.73
N SER A 111 7.83 9.33 11.56
CA SER A 111 6.97 8.32 12.17
C SER A 111 7.76 7.02 12.37
N PRO A 112 7.30 6.11 13.26
CA PRO A 112 7.88 4.77 13.37
C PRO A 112 7.96 4.04 12.02
N ALA A 113 6.90 4.12 11.20
CA ALA A 113 6.89 3.55 9.86
C ALA A 113 7.96 4.14 8.92
N ALA A 114 8.08 5.48 8.88
CA ALA A 114 9.07 6.13 8.02
C ALA A 114 10.50 5.77 8.45
N ASN A 115 10.78 5.71 9.75
CA ASN A 115 12.09 5.32 10.27
C ASN A 115 12.41 3.86 9.96
N ASP A 116 11.47 2.93 10.18
CA ASP A 116 11.68 1.51 9.85
C ASP A 116 11.91 1.31 8.34
N LEU A 117 11.17 2.03 7.48
CA LEU A 117 11.41 1.99 6.03
C LEU A 117 12.83 2.44 5.68
N ILE A 118 13.32 3.53 6.28
CA ILE A 118 14.69 4.01 6.07
C ILE A 118 15.70 2.95 6.51
N GLU A 119 15.54 2.41 7.72
CA GLU A 119 16.44 1.39 8.26
C GLU A 119 16.49 0.16 7.37
N LYS A 120 15.34 -0.38 6.96
CA LYS A 120 15.27 -1.56 6.08
C LYS A 120 15.86 -1.29 4.70
N ALA A 121 15.57 -0.14 4.09
CA ALA A 121 16.13 0.24 2.80
C ALA A 121 17.67 0.41 2.87
N MET A 122 18.16 1.03 3.95
CA MET A 122 19.59 1.30 4.13
C MET A 122 20.40 0.06 4.58
N ALA A 123 19.74 -0.95 5.14
CA ALA A 123 20.37 -2.22 5.50
C ALA A 123 20.50 -3.20 4.31
N ARG A 124 20.04 -2.85 3.11
CA ARG A 124 20.08 -3.77 1.96
C ARG A 124 21.46 -3.84 1.32
N ASP A 125 21.97 -5.07 1.25
CA ASP A 125 23.18 -5.42 0.51
C ASP A 125 22.88 -6.04 -0.87
N GLY A 126 21.60 -6.28 -1.22
CA GLY A 126 21.22 -6.88 -2.51
C GLY A 126 19.74 -6.75 -2.85
N GLY A 127 19.45 -6.34 -4.10
CA GLY A 127 18.11 -6.12 -4.66
C GLY A 127 17.32 -4.99 -3.96
N PRO A 128 16.31 -4.41 -4.62
CA PRO A 128 15.52 -3.35 -3.99
C PRO A 128 14.58 -3.90 -2.91
N LEU A 129 14.19 -3.02 -1.97
CA LEU A 129 12.97 -3.20 -1.19
C LEU A 129 11.78 -2.72 -2.02
N TYR A 130 10.74 -3.54 -2.17
CA TYR A 130 9.50 -3.06 -2.74
C TYR A 130 8.64 -2.40 -1.66
N VAL A 131 8.32 -1.13 -1.85
CA VAL A 131 7.47 -0.35 -0.96
C VAL A 131 6.10 -0.26 -1.60
N VAL A 132 5.17 -1.10 -1.14
CA VAL A 132 3.81 -1.15 -1.66
C VAL A 132 2.96 -0.16 -0.88
N ALA A 133 2.52 0.91 -1.53
CA ALA A 133 1.68 1.92 -0.92
C ALA A 133 0.26 1.84 -1.50
N ILE A 134 -0.71 1.53 -0.65
CA ILE A 134 -2.14 1.39 -1.00
C ILE A 134 -3.03 2.38 -0.25
N GLY A 135 -2.46 3.29 0.54
CA GLY A 135 -3.14 4.44 1.14
C GLY A 135 -2.54 5.79 0.74
N ALA A 136 -2.76 6.82 1.57
CA ALA A 136 -2.06 8.09 1.44
C ALA A 136 -0.53 7.88 1.56
N ILE A 137 0.24 8.29 0.56
CA ILE A 137 1.68 8.00 0.44
C ILE A 137 2.58 8.86 1.37
N THR A 138 2.03 9.33 2.49
CA THR A 138 2.69 10.25 3.44
C THR A 138 3.90 9.61 4.12
N ASN A 139 3.80 8.35 4.54
CA ASN A 139 4.91 7.64 5.22
C ASN A 139 6.10 7.48 4.28
N VAL A 140 5.85 7.03 3.04
CA VAL A 140 6.87 6.82 2.01
C VAL A 140 7.52 8.14 1.61
N ALA A 141 6.72 9.18 1.36
CA ALA A 141 7.25 10.51 1.04
C ALA A 141 8.08 11.09 2.20
N SER A 142 7.64 10.89 3.45
CA SER A 142 8.39 11.31 4.64
C SER A 142 9.72 10.57 4.77
N ALA A 143 9.75 9.25 4.51
CA ALA A 143 10.98 8.47 4.50
C ALA A 143 11.98 8.97 3.44
N ILE A 144 11.51 9.24 2.22
CA ILE A 144 12.33 9.78 1.12
C ILE A 144 12.89 11.17 1.47
N LEU A 145 12.12 12.02 2.16
CA LEU A 145 12.59 13.33 2.62
C LEU A 145 13.64 13.23 3.72
N LEU A 146 13.45 12.30 4.66
CA LEU A 146 14.34 12.10 5.80
C LEU A 146 15.67 11.47 5.37
N GLU A 147 15.64 10.52 4.43
CA GLU A 147 16.83 9.90 3.85
C GLU A 147 16.69 9.77 2.33
N PRO A 148 17.07 10.80 1.55
CA PRO A 148 16.97 10.77 0.09
C PRO A 148 17.74 9.63 -0.58
N CYS A 149 18.76 9.05 0.06
CA CYS A 149 19.53 7.95 -0.54
C CYS A 149 18.72 6.65 -0.69
N ILE A 150 17.60 6.49 0.03
CA ILE A 150 16.78 5.28 -0.08
C ILE A 150 16.20 5.08 -1.49
N ILE A 151 16.05 6.15 -2.29
CA ILE A 151 15.48 6.04 -3.65
C ILE A 151 16.31 5.13 -4.57
N GLN A 152 17.59 4.93 -4.26
CA GLN A 152 18.48 4.03 -5.01
C GLN A 152 18.34 2.57 -4.59
N ARG A 153 17.57 2.30 -3.53
CA ARG A 153 17.46 1.00 -2.85
C ARG A 153 16.02 0.50 -2.74
N ILE A 154 15.05 1.30 -3.17
CA ILE A 154 13.63 0.96 -3.12
C ILE A 154 13.00 1.04 -4.51
N VAL A 155 11.94 0.27 -4.70
CA VAL A 155 10.98 0.43 -5.79
C VAL A 155 9.62 0.68 -5.15
N VAL A 156 9.00 1.81 -5.46
CA VAL A 156 7.67 2.15 -4.95
C VAL A 156 6.63 1.58 -5.91
N VAL A 157 5.72 0.76 -5.39
CA VAL A 157 4.52 0.31 -6.11
C VAL A 157 3.33 1.00 -5.48
N TRP A 158 2.75 1.98 -6.17
CA TRP A 158 1.72 2.83 -5.58
C TRP A 158 0.39 2.70 -6.31
N LEU A 159 -0.65 2.37 -5.54
CA LEU A 159 -2.04 2.48 -5.97
C LEU A 159 -2.60 3.84 -5.58
N GLY A 160 -2.91 4.64 -6.58
CA GLY A 160 -3.54 5.93 -6.40
C GLY A 160 -3.60 6.71 -7.70
N GLY A 161 -4.37 7.79 -7.73
CA GLY A 161 -4.56 8.57 -8.95
C GLY A 161 -5.24 7.81 -10.09
N GLN A 162 -5.12 8.39 -11.28
CA GLN A 162 -5.73 7.90 -12.52
C GLN A 162 -4.68 7.83 -13.63
N PRO A 163 -4.97 7.15 -14.76
CA PRO A 163 -4.09 7.23 -15.92
C PRO A 163 -3.85 8.69 -16.33
N TYR A 164 -2.66 9.03 -16.84
CA TYR A 164 -2.30 10.43 -17.13
C TYR A 164 -3.20 11.11 -18.17
N TYR A 165 -3.88 10.33 -19.02
CA TYR A 165 -4.85 10.84 -20.00
C TYR A 165 -6.28 10.96 -19.44
N TRP A 166 -6.53 10.51 -18.21
CA TRP A 166 -7.85 10.58 -17.61
C TRP A 166 -8.23 12.04 -17.32
N PRO A 167 -9.50 12.45 -17.55
CA PRO A 167 -9.88 13.86 -17.46
C PRO A 167 -9.78 14.47 -16.05
N THR A 168 -9.62 13.65 -15.01
CA THR A 168 -9.47 14.13 -13.62
C THR A 168 -8.36 13.37 -12.89
N ALA A 169 -7.71 14.04 -11.94
CA ALA A 169 -6.84 13.40 -10.95
C ALA A 169 -7.59 13.12 -9.63
N SER A 170 -8.93 13.03 -9.68
CA SER A 170 -9.75 12.82 -8.49
C SER A 170 -9.77 11.33 -8.15
N GLU A 171 -8.99 10.99 -7.14
CA GLU A 171 -8.85 9.64 -6.58
C GLU A 171 -8.54 9.81 -5.08
N PHE A 172 -8.99 8.85 -4.25
CA PHE A 172 -8.96 8.94 -2.80
C PHE A 172 -7.55 9.05 -2.22
N ASN A 173 -6.63 8.13 -2.52
CA ASN A 173 -5.27 8.14 -1.99
C ASN A 173 -4.51 9.40 -2.40
N LEU A 174 -4.64 9.79 -3.68
CA LEU A 174 -4.00 10.98 -4.22
C LEU A 174 -4.47 12.26 -3.52
N ARG A 175 -5.78 12.42 -3.31
CA ARG A 175 -6.34 13.66 -2.72
C ARG A 175 -6.07 13.79 -1.22
N GLN A 176 -5.76 12.71 -0.50
CA GLN A 176 -5.44 12.78 0.92
C GLN A 176 -4.15 13.57 1.15
N ASP A 177 -3.12 13.33 0.34
CA ASP A 177 -1.82 13.99 0.49
C ASP A 177 -1.18 14.34 -0.86
N VAL A 178 -1.67 15.42 -1.46
CA VAL A 178 -1.16 15.94 -2.75
C VAL A 178 0.31 16.35 -2.67
N ALA A 179 0.79 16.79 -1.50
CA ALA A 179 2.18 17.19 -1.32
C ALA A 179 3.11 15.96 -1.36
N ALA A 180 2.74 14.87 -0.68
CA ALA A 180 3.46 13.60 -0.74
C ALA A 180 3.46 13.01 -2.16
N VAL A 181 2.33 13.06 -2.87
CA VAL A 181 2.24 12.55 -4.24
C VAL A 181 3.19 13.31 -5.17
N ARG A 182 3.16 14.64 -5.16
CA ARG A 182 4.07 15.46 -5.98
C ARG A 182 5.52 15.11 -5.72
N LEU A 183 5.87 14.97 -4.44
CA LEU A 183 7.22 14.58 -4.05
C LEU A 183 7.64 13.25 -4.64
N VAL A 184 6.80 12.21 -4.53
CA VAL A 184 7.13 10.88 -5.03
C VAL A 184 7.39 10.92 -6.54
N PHE A 185 6.53 11.61 -7.31
CA PHE A 185 6.74 11.81 -8.75
C PHE A 185 8.01 12.61 -9.08
N ASP A 186 8.35 13.61 -8.27
CA ASP A 186 9.50 14.51 -8.51
C ASP A 186 10.84 13.96 -7.97
N SER A 187 10.81 13.00 -7.03
CA SER A 187 11.99 12.50 -6.32
C SER A 187 12.93 11.67 -7.19
N GLY A 188 12.44 11.16 -8.33
CA GLY A 188 13.20 10.28 -9.22
C GLY A 188 13.31 8.83 -8.73
N VAL A 189 12.60 8.47 -7.64
CA VAL A 189 12.45 7.09 -7.17
C VAL A 189 11.89 6.18 -8.28
N PRO A 190 12.37 4.94 -8.42
CA PRO A 190 11.70 3.96 -9.27
C PRO A 190 10.26 3.76 -8.82
N LEU A 191 9.31 4.13 -9.68
CA LEU A 191 7.88 4.14 -9.38
C LEU A 191 7.13 3.26 -10.38
N VAL A 192 6.45 2.24 -9.87
CA VAL A 192 5.39 1.50 -10.55
C VAL A 192 4.06 2.12 -10.11
N HIS A 193 3.43 2.86 -11.02
CA HIS A 193 2.15 3.51 -10.78
C HIS A 193 1.00 2.60 -11.22
N ILE A 194 0.15 2.20 -10.27
CA ILE A 194 -1.06 1.43 -10.52
C ILE A 194 -2.27 2.38 -10.43
N PRO A 195 -2.86 2.82 -11.55
CA PRO A 195 -3.98 3.73 -11.52
C PRO A 195 -5.31 3.02 -11.24
N CYS A 196 -6.29 3.74 -10.68
CA CYS A 196 -7.61 3.15 -10.41
C CYS A 196 -8.37 2.80 -11.71
N LYS A 197 -8.49 3.76 -12.64
CA LYS A 197 -9.20 3.57 -13.91
C LYS A 197 -8.39 2.76 -14.91
N ASN A 198 -9.07 1.90 -15.66
CA ASN A 198 -8.55 0.99 -16.69
C ASN A 198 -7.50 -0.04 -16.23
N VAL A 199 -7.14 -0.08 -14.94
CA VAL A 199 -6.20 -1.06 -14.37
C VAL A 199 -6.82 -1.70 -13.13
N ALA A 200 -6.78 -1.05 -11.96
CA ALA A 200 -7.28 -1.66 -10.73
C ALA A 200 -8.81 -1.89 -10.74
N GLU A 201 -9.60 -1.09 -11.49
CA GLU A 201 -11.07 -1.22 -11.55
C GLU A 201 -11.58 -2.54 -12.13
N HIS A 202 -10.71 -3.29 -12.80
CA HIS A 202 -11.04 -4.60 -13.37
C HIS A 202 -11.03 -5.72 -12.32
N LEU A 203 -10.40 -5.52 -11.16
CA LEU A 203 -10.29 -6.52 -10.10
C LEU A 203 -11.56 -6.54 -9.25
N ARG A 204 -12.60 -7.17 -9.80
CA ARG A 204 -13.93 -7.25 -9.19
C ARG A 204 -14.23 -8.65 -8.69
N THR A 205 -15.01 -8.71 -7.63
CA THR A 205 -15.57 -9.95 -7.09
C THR A 205 -17.02 -9.75 -6.68
N THR A 206 -17.70 -10.85 -6.41
CA THR A 206 -19.11 -10.92 -6.03
C THR A 206 -19.30 -11.73 -4.76
N LEU A 207 -20.42 -11.53 -4.06
CA LEU A 207 -20.72 -12.30 -2.85
C LEU A 207 -20.73 -13.84 -3.08
N PRO A 208 -21.25 -14.38 -4.20
CA PRO A 208 -21.15 -15.81 -4.48
C PRO A 208 -19.70 -16.32 -4.65
N GLU A 209 -18.81 -15.56 -5.30
CA GLU A 209 -17.39 -15.92 -5.41
C GLU A 209 -16.71 -15.90 -4.05
N MET A 210 -16.98 -14.86 -3.26
CA MET A 210 -16.54 -14.74 -1.86
C MET A 210 -17.00 -15.93 -1.01
N HIS A 211 -18.27 -16.33 -1.14
CA HIS A 211 -18.80 -17.51 -0.47
C HIS A 211 -18.13 -18.81 -0.94
N ARG A 212 -17.83 -18.93 -2.24
CA ARG A 212 -17.28 -20.15 -2.84
C ARG A 212 -15.81 -20.38 -2.53
N TYR A 213 -15.02 -19.31 -2.49
CA TYR A 213 -13.55 -19.36 -2.46
C TYR A 213 -12.93 -18.83 -1.17
N VAL A 214 -13.63 -17.98 -0.40
CA VAL A 214 -13.06 -17.34 0.79
C VAL A 214 -13.76 -17.79 2.07
N HIS A 215 -15.09 -17.87 2.07
CA HIS A 215 -15.84 -18.36 3.23
C HIS A 215 -15.45 -19.80 3.60
N GLY A 216 -15.33 -20.08 4.90
CA GLY A 216 -14.92 -21.38 5.42
C GLY A 216 -13.41 -21.68 5.31
N GLN A 217 -12.59 -20.78 4.74
CA GLN A 217 -11.13 -20.92 4.69
C GLN A 217 -10.46 -20.44 6.00
N GLY A 218 -10.97 -20.93 7.13
CA GLY A 218 -10.53 -20.55 8.47
C GLY A 218 -11.02 -19.17 8.93
N ALA A 219 -10.60 -18.77 10.14
CA ALA A 219 -11.09 -17.55 10.79
C ALA A 219 -10.86 -16.27 9.98
N ILE A 220 -9.77 -16.21 9.20
CA ILE A 220 -9.49 -15.07 8.33
C ILE A 220 -10.40 -15.04 7.10
N GLY A 221 -10.73 -16.21 6.52
CA GLY A 221 -11.64 -16.31 5.37
C GLY A 221 -13.06 -15.90 5.76
N ASP A 222 -13.53 -16.37 6.91
CA ASP A 222 -14.85 -15.96 7.44
C ASP A 222 -14.90 -14.46 7.74
N TYR A 223 -13.82 -13.90 8.28
CA TYR A 223 -13.71 -12.46 8.52
C TYR A 223 -13.81 -11.64 7.23
N LEU A 224 -13.06 -12.01 6.19
CA LEU A 224 -13.08 -11.33 4.90
C LEU A 224 -14.43 -11.48 4.19
N TYR A 225 -15.04 -12.67 4.25
CA TYR A 225 -16.37 -12.91 3.72
C TYR A 225 -17.41 -12.00 4.40
N GLU A 226 -17.44 -11.96 5.73
CA GLU A 226 -18.39 -11.14 6.49
C GLU A 226 -18.16 -9.64 6.27
N THR A 227 -16.91 -9.22 6.14
CA THR A 227 -16.54 -7.84 5.79
C THR A 227 -17.11 -7.45 4.44
N PHE A 228 -16.95 -8.30 3.41
CA PHE A 228 -17.52 -8.06 2.09
C PHE A 228 -19.05 -8.07 2.11
N ARG A 229 -19.65 -9.09 2.76
CA ARG A 229 -21.11 -9.25 2.86
C ARG A 229 -21.76 -8.05 3.54
N SER A 230 -21.14 -7.51 4.58
CA SER A 230 -21.69 -6.40 5.38
C SER A 230 -21.39 -5.02 4.79
N HIS A 231 -20.57 -4.94 3.74
CA HIS A 231 -20.27 -3.67 3.06
C HIS A 231 -21.45 -3.13 2.24
N HIS A 232 -22.36 -4.01 1.81
CA HIS A 232 -23.55 -3.62 1.08
C HIS A 232 -24.76 -4.47 1.49
N ASP A 233 -25.95 -3.86 1.56
CA ASP A 233 -27.15 -4.53 2.04
C ASP A 233 -27.79 -5.44 0.98
N ASP A 234 -27.78 -5.02 -0.29
CA ASP A 234 -28.36 -5.76 -1.42
C ASP A 234 -27.28 -6.21 -2.39
N HIS A 235 -27.12 -7.53 -2.54
CA HIS A 235 -26.12 -8.11 -3.42
C HIS A 235 -26.66 -8.53 -4.79
N TYR A 236 -27.91 -8.21 -5.13
CA TYR A 236 -28.48 -8.54 -6.45
C TYR A 236 -27.76 -7.79 -7.57
N ALA A 237 -27.13 -8.54 -8.50
CA ALA A 237 -26.29 -8.00 -9.57
C ALA A 237 -25.17 -7.05 -9.08
N TYR A 238 -24.74 -7.23 -7.83
CA TYR A 238 -23.69 -6.42 -7.21
C TYR A 238 -22.32 -7.05 -7.42
N SER A 239 -21.36 -6.21 -7.80
CA SER A 239 -19.94 -6.54 -7.73
C SER A 239 -19.20 -5.36 -7.13
N LYS A 240 -18.14 -5.64 -6.38
CA LYS A 240 -17.24 -4.62 -5.85
C LYS A 240 -15.84 -4.84 -6.38
N VAL A 241 -15.21 -3.73 -6.73
CA VAL A 241 -13.77 -3.70 -6.99
C VAL A 241 -13.03 -3.86 -5.67
N ILE A 242 -12.05 -4.76 -5.64
CA ILE A 242 -11.04 -4.84 -4.60
C ILE A 242 -9.79 -4.18 -5.16
N TRP A 243 -9.61 -2.89 -4.91
CA TRP A 243 -8.59 -2.08 -5.60
C TRP A 243 -7.16 -2.52 -5.25
N ASP A 244 -6.92 -2.71 -3.95
CA ASP A 244 -5.58 -2.75 -3.37
C ASP A 244 -4.82 -4.04 -3.70
N ILE A 245 -5.56 -5.12 -4.00
CA ILE A 245 -4.96 -6.40 -4.42
C ILE A 245 -4.22 -6.29 -5.76
N SER A 246 -4.43 -5.24 -6.55
CA SER A 246 -3.69 -4.96 -7.79
C SER A 246 -2.18 -4.89 -7.55
N THR A 247 -1.76 -4.17 -6.50
CA THR A 247 -0.33 -4.01 -6.19
C THR A 247 0.32 -5.34 -5.78
N ILE A 248 -0.39 -6.15 -5.01
CA ILE A 248 0.05 -7.47 -4.56
C ILE A 248 0.05 -8.47 -5.71
N ALA A 249 -0.94 -8.38 -6.62
CA ALA A 249 -0.98 -9.18 -7.83
C ALA A 249 0.22 -8.87 -8.75
N TYR A 250 0.55 -7.59 -8.96
CA TYR A 250 1.72 -7.18 -9.73
C TYR A 250 3.02 -7.78 -9.19
N LEU A 251 3.23 -7.77 -7.86
CA LEU A 251 4.43 -8.36 -7.26
C LEU A 251 4.49 -9.88 -7.31
N ASN A 252 3.34 -10.56 -7.24
CA ASN A 252 3.28 -12.01 -7.40
C ASN A 252 3.51 -12.43 -8.86
N ASN A 253 2.86 -11.74 -9.79
CA ASN A 253 3.00 -11.98 -11.21
C ASN A 253 2.65 -10.70 -11.99
N PRO A 254 3.63 -10.02 -12.61
CA PRO A 254 3.42 -8.77 -13.33
C PRO A 254 2.52 -8.93 -14.56
N ALA A 255 2.26 -10.15 -15.05
CA ALA A 255 1.37 -10.39 -16.17
C ALA A 255 -0.14 -10.35 -15.79
N TRP A 256 -0.46 -10.22 -14.50
CA TRP A 256 -1.84 -10.16 -14.02
C TRP A 256 -2.44 -8.75 -13.99
N VAL A 257 -1.62 -7.71 -14.11
CA VAL A 257 -2.01 -6.29 -13.95
C VAL A 257 -1.48 -5.46 -15.11
#